data_AF-A0A9D1K9E8-F1
#
_entry.id   AF-A0A9D1K9E8-F1
#
_cell.length_a   1.000
_cell.length_b   1.000
_cell.length_c   1.000
_cell.angle_alpha   90.00
_cell.angle_beta   90.00
_cell.angle_gamma   90.00
#
_symmetry.space_group_name_H-M   'P 1'
#
loop_
_entity.id
_entity.type
_entity.pdbx_description
1 polymer ?
#
loop_
_entity_poly.entity_id
_entity_poly.type
_entity_poly.pdbx_seq_one_letter_code
_entity_poly.pdbx_strand_id
1 'polypeptide(L)'
;MEGICERIEALLRERGISGARMSAELGMSRSFMTELRKGRAKGVSAETAARIADYLGVTTDYLLGKTEDPGPVNGDEELTEYLEELRSRPEKRMLFSVTKNATKAQIEAIVRMIEEMQQQG
;
A
#
# COMPACT_ATOMS: atom_id res chain seq x y z
N MET A 1 1.92 12.00 18.64
CA MET A 1 2.66 10.86 18.08
C MET A 1 1.73 9.67 18.20
N GLU A 2 1.15 9.20 17.09
CA GLU A 2 0.46 7.91 17.08
C GLU A 2 1.47 6.82 17.43
N GLY A 3 1.08 5.89 18.30
CA GLY A 3 1.88 4.71 18.56
C GLY A 3 1.82 3.75 17.37
N ILE A 4 2.77 2.81 17.36
CA ILE A 4 2.81 1.71 16.38
C ILE A 4 1.47 0.95 16.30
N CYS A 5 0.76 0.82 17.43
CA CYS A 5 -0.53 0.12 17.49
C CYS A 5 -1.59 0.85 16.66
N GLU A 6 -1.70 2.16 16.84
CA GLU A 6 -2.67 3.01 16.13
C GLU A 6 -2.41 2.99 14.62
N ARG A 7 -1.14 3.08 14.20
CA ARG A 7 -0.76 2.98 12.78
C ARG A 7 -1.11 1.63 12.16
N ILE A 8 -0.81 0.53 12.86
CA ILE A 8 -1.18 -0.82 12.39
C ILE A 8 -2.71 -0.92 12.25
N GLU A 9 -3.47 -0.44 13.24
CA GLU A 9 -4.94 -0.49 13.20
C GLU A 9 -5.53 0.37 12.07
N ALA A 10 -4.94 1.53 11.77
CA ALA A 10 -5.34 2.39 10.66
C ALA A 10 -5.13 1.67 9.30
N LEU A 11 -3.91 1.16 9.06
CA LEU A 11 -3.57 0.44 7.83
C LEU A 11 -4.42 -0.82 7.62
N LEU A 12 -4.69 -1.56 8.70
CA LEU A 12 -5.56 -2.73 8.65
C LEU A 12 -7.00 -2.36 8.28
N ARG A 13 -7.50 -1.23 8.80
CA ARG A 13 -8.85 -0.73 8.50
C ARG A 13 -8.98 -0.29 7.04
N GLU A 14 -8.00 0.43 6.51
CA GLU A 14 -7.96 0.85 5.10
C GLU A 14 -8.01 -0.35 4.15
N ARG A 15 -7.42 -1.48 4.57
CA ARG A 15 -7.37 -2.72 3.78
C ARG A 15 -8.49 -3.71 4.06
N GLY A 16 -9.38 -3.43 5.02
CA GLY A 16 -10.43 -4.36 5.43
C GLY A 16 -9.91 -5.68 6.03
N ILE A 17 -8.72 -5.67 6.64
CA ILE A 17 -8.09 -6.83 7.26
C ILE A 17 -8.25 -6.74 8.78
N SER A 18 -8.60 -7.85 9.45
CA SER A 18 -8.65 -7.87 10.91
C SER A 18 -7.27 -8.12 11.52
N GLY A 19 -7.00 -7.55 12.71
CA GLY A 19 -5.74 -7.81 13.42
C GLY A 19 -5.51 -9.29 13.77
N ALA A 20 -6.60 -10.05 13.99
CA ALA A 20 -6.53 -11.50 14.21
C ALA A 20 -6.09 -12.25 12.93
N ARG A 21 -6.56 -11.81 11.75
CA ARG A 21 -6.15 -12.36 10.46
C ARG A 21 -4.67 -12.10 10.19
N MET A 22 -4.23 -10.84 10.31
CA MET A 22 -2.82 -10.47 10.18
C MET A 22 -1.93 -11.30 11.12
N SER A 23 -2.33 -11.42 12.40
CA SER A 23 -1.55 -12.20 13.38
C SER A 23 -1.44 -13.67 12.95
N ALA A 24 -2.52 -14.27 12.48
CA ALA A 24 -2.50 -15.66 12.01
C ALA A 24 -1.63 -15.86 10.76
N GLU A 25 -1.75 -14.97 9.76
CA GLU A 25 -0.96 -15.03 8.51
C GLU A 25 0.54 -14.78 8.76
N LEU A 26 0.88 -13.96 9.77
CA LEU A 26 2.24 -13.76 10.23
C LEU A 26 2.71 -14.81 11.25
N GLY A 27 1.93 -15.87 11.54
CA GLY A 27 2.33 -16.90 12.51
C GLY A 27 2.52 -16.38 13.94
N MET A 28 1.85 -15.28 14.29
CA MET A 28 1.87 -14.63 15.59
C MET A 28 0.66 -15.07 16.43
N SER A 29 0.72 -14.87 17.74
CA SER A 29 -0.44 -15.12 18.62
C SER A 29 -1.63 -14.28 18.19
N ARG A 30 -2.84 -14.86 18.18
CA ARG A 30 -4.11 -14.12 17.98
C ARG A 30 -4.31 -12.99 18.99
N SER A 31 -3.67 -13.07 20.16
CA SER A 31 -3.71 -12.02 21.18
C SER A 31 -2.71 -10.88 20.93
N PHE A 32 -1.84 -10.97 19.92
CA PHE A 32 -0.75 -10.02 19.67
C PHE A 32 -1.23 -8.57 19.66
N MET A 33 -2.22 -8.24 18.83
CA MET A 33 -2.77 -6.87 18.74
C MET A 33 -3.38 -6.40 20.06
N THR A 34 -3.96 -7.31 20.84
CA THR A 34 -4.53 -6.97 22.16
C THR A 34 -3.43 -6.65 23.16
N GLU A 35 -2.33 -7.41 23.15
CA GLU A 35 -1.18 -7.19 24.03
C GLU A 35 -0.38 -5.96 23.61
N LEU A 36 -0.31 -5.69 22.30
CA LEU A 36 0.29 -4.48 21.74
C LEU A 36 -0.48 -3.23 22.20
N ARG A 37 -1.81 -3.24 22.09
CA ARG A 37 -2.68 -2.13 22.54
C ARG A 37 -2.54 -1.83 24.03
N LYS A 38 -2.32 -2.87 24.84
CA LYS A 38 -2.17 -2.73 26.29
C LYS A 38 -0.77 -2.28 26.71
N GLY A 39 0.12 -1.99 25.77
CA GLY A 39 1.52 -1.61 26.04
C GLY A 39 2.34 -2.74 26.67
N ARG A 40 1.85 -3.98 26.61
CA ARG A 40 2.48 -5.15 27.26
C ARG A 40 3.41 -5.91 26.34
N ALA A 41 3.29 -5.71 25.03
CA ALA A 41 4.35 -6.06 24.10
C ALA A 41 5.54 -5.12 24.37
N LYS A 42 6.45 -5.53 25.26
CA LYS A 42 7.74 -4.84 25.48
C LYS A 42 8.52 -4.83 24.17
N GLY A 43 8.34 -3.78 23.37
CA GLY A 43 8.97 -3.61 22.07
C GLY A 43 8.54 -4.69 21.08
N VAL A 44 7.79 -4.31 20.06
CA VAL A 44 7.77 -5.13 18.84
C VAL A 44 9.23 -5.27 18.40
N SER A 45 9.75 -6.50 18.31
CA SER A 45 11.14 -6.70 17.87
C SER A 45 11.32 -6.07 16.49
N ALA A 46 12.54 -5.62 16.16
CA ALA A 46 12.81 -5.05 14.84
C ALA A 46 12.36 -6.01 13.72
N GLU A 47 12.59 -7.32 13.91
CA GLU A 47 12.11 -8.37 13.01
C GLU A 47 10.59 -8.41 12.90
N THR A 48 9.87 -8.34 14.02
CA THR A 48 8.40 -8.34 14.00
C THR A 48 7.86 -7.08 13.32
N ALA A 49 8.48 -5.93 13.57
CA ALA A 49 8.10 -4.66 12.94
C ALA A 49 8.31 -4.71 11.43
N ALA A 50 9.45 -5.24 10.97
CA ALA A 50 9.73 -5.44 9.55
C ALA A 50 8.68 -6.35 8.88
N ARG A 51 8.37 -7.50 9.49
CA ARG A 51 7.37 -8.44 8.96
C ARG A 51 5.97 -7.83 8.86
N ILE A 52 5.59 -7.00 9.84
CA ILE A 52 4.32 -6.28 9.80
C ILE A 52 4.35 -5.19 8.73
N ALA A 53 5.46 -4.47 8.58
CA ALA A 53 5.63 -3.42 7.58
C ALA A 53 5.53 -4.02 6.16
N ASP A 54 6.19 -5.14 5.90
CA ASP A 54 6.14 -5.87 4.63
C ASP A 54 4.72 -6.36 4.33
N TYR A 55 4.06 -6.98 5.30
CA TYR A 55 2.66 -7.41 5.17
C TYR A 55 1.72 -6.24 4.87
N LEU A 56 2.03 -5.08 5.46
CA LEU A 56 1.31 -3.85 5.28
C LEU A 56 1.89 -2.98 4.17
N GLY A 57 2.77 -3.47 3.30
CA GLY A 57 3.31 -2.73 2.14
C GLY A 57 3.79 -1.30 2.46
N VAL A 58 4.36 -1.08 3.64
CA VAL A 58 4.93 0.21 4.10
C VAL A 58 6.35 -0.01 4.62
N THR A 59 7.10 1.05 4.81
CA THR A 59 8.43 0.96 5.44
C THR A 59 8.33 0.74 6.94
N THR A 60 9.36 0.11 7.51
CA THR A 60 9.48 -0.05 8.97
C THR A 60 9.58 1.30 9.68
N ASP A 61 10.23 2.29 9.07
CA ASP A 61 10.37 3.63 9.66
C ASP A 61 9.03 4.36 9.73
N TYR A 62 8.16 4.20 8.73
CA TYR A 62 6.78 4.68 8.80
C TYR A 62 5.99 3.97 9.90
N LEU A 63 6.08 2.65 9.94
CA LEU A 63 5.36 1.84 10.93
C LEU A 63 5.74 2.23 12.37
N LEU A 64 7.03 2.51 12.60
CA LEU A 64 7.56 2.95 13.89
C LEU A 64 7.36 4.46 14.16
N GLY A 65 6.74 5.20 13.24
CA GLY A 65 6.46 6.63 13.38
C GLY A 65 7.70 7.53 13.35
N LYS A 66 8.79 7.07 12.73
CA LYS A 66 9.99 7.88 12.49
C LYS A 66 9.85 8.81 11.28
N THR A 67 8.91 8.48 10.38
CA THR A 67 8.53 9.27 9.22
C THR A 67 7.02 9.18 9.00
N GLU A 68 6.44 10.19 8.37
CA GLU A 68 5.05 10.15 7.88
C GLU A 68 4.96 9.67 6.42
N ASP A 69 6.10 9.47 5.76
CA ASP A 69 6.17 8.88 4.43
C ASP A 69 6.10 7.34 4.53
N PRO A 70 5.03 6.70 4.02
CA PRO A 70 4.92 5.24 4.00
C PRO A 70 6.00 4.56 3.17
N GLY A 71 6.69 5.30 2.31
CA GLY A 71 7.68 4.81 1.36
C GLY A 71 7.04 4.17 0.13
N PRO A 72 7.88 3.59 -0.76
CA PRO A 72 7.42 3.02 -2.02
C PRO A 72 6.48 1.82 -1.77
N VAL A 73 5.40 1.77 -2.57
CA VAL A 73 4.42 0.69 -2.53
C VAL A 73 5.11 -0.64 -2.85
N ASN A 74 5.11 -1.57 -1.89
CA ASN A 74 5.81 -2.85 -1.97
C ASN A 74 7.32 -2.74 -2.28
N GLY A 75 7.96 -1.61 -1.96
CA GLY A 75 9.37 -1.39 -2.31
C GLY A 75 9.62 -1.08 -3.78
N ASP A 76 8.57 -0.84 -4.58
CA ASP A 76 8.66 -0.57 -6.02
C ASP A 76 8.47 0.93 -6.29
N GLU A 77 9.58 1.62 -6.57
CA GLU A 77 9.60 3.05 -6.85
C GLU A 77 8.86 3.41 -8.14
N GLU A 78 9.00 2.58 -9.18
CA GLU A 78 8.37 2.80 -10.49
C GLU A 78 6.85 2.67 -10.39
N LEU A 79 6.36 1.62 -9.72
CA LEU A 79 4.93 1.46 -9.44
C LEU A 79 4.39 2.62 -8.61
N THR A 80 5.17 3.10 -7.64
CA THR A 80 4.77 4.23 -6.80
C THR A 80 4.60 5.49 -7.64
N GLU A 81 5.54 5.78 -8.55
CA GLU A 81 5.43 6.91 -9.47
C GLU A 81 4.18 6.82 -10.37
N TYR A 82 3.89 5.63 -10.92
CA TYR A 82 2.68 5.43 -11.72
C TYR A 82 1.39 5.67 -10.93
N LEU A 83 1.32 5.18 -9.68
CA LEU A 83 0.16 5.37 -8.81
C LEU A 83 -0.01 6.83 -8.40
N GLU A 84 1.09 7.52 -8.12
CA GLU A 84 1.11 8.96 -7.83
C GLU A 84 0.61 9.78 -9.03
N GLU A 85 1.03 9.41 -10.23
CA GLU A 85 0.57 10.08 -11.44
C GLU A 85 -0.93 9.83 -11.70
N LEU A 86 -1.41 8.59 -11.55
CA LEU A 86 -2.83 8.27 -11.64
C LEU A 86 -3.66 9.00 -10.58
N ARG A 87 -3.13 9.15 -9.36
CA ARG A 87 -3.80 9.88 -8.27
C ARG A 87 -3.90 11.36 -8.58
N SER A 88 -2.81 11.98 -9.01
CA SER A 88 -2.70 13.42 -9.24
C SER A 88 -3.34 13.91 -10.53
N ARG A 89 -3.55 13.04 -11.52
CA ARG A 89 -4.11 13.40 -12.84
C ARG A 89 -5.49 12.75 -13.07
N PRO A 90 -6.60 13.48 -12.84
CA PRO A 90 -7.95 12.95 -13.01
C PRO A 90 -8.22 12.33 -14.39
N GLU A 91 -7.64 12.87 -15.45
CA GLU A 91 -7.80 12.40 -16.83
C GLU A 91 -7.15 11.02 -17.03
N LYS A 92 -5.95 10.80 -16.44
CA LYS A 92 -5.28 9.49 -16.49
C LYS A 92 -6.07 8.43 -15.73
N ARG A 93 -6.61 8.80 -14.56
CA ARG A 93 -7.49 7.92 -13.77
C ARG A 93 -8.79 7.58 -14.49
N MET A 94 -9.38 8.55 -15.21
CA MET A 94 -10.56 8.29 -16.04
C MET A 94 -10.22 7.31 -17.16
N LEU A 95 -9.11 7.53 -17.89
CA LEU A 95 -8.65 6.62 -18.94
C LEU A 95 -8.45 5.19 -18.42
N PHE A 96 -7.78 5.04 -17.27
CA PHE A 96 -7.60 3.74 -16.63
C PHE A 96 -8.95 3.09 -16.24
N SER A 97 -9.89 3.87 -15.70
CA SER A 97 -11.21 3.39 -15.30
C SER A 97 -12.01 2.83 -16.47
N VAL A 98 -12.06 3.56 -17.59
CA VAL A 98 -12.84 3.14 -18.78
C VAL A 98 -12.20 1.96 -19.52
N THR A 99 -10.88 1.78 -19.38
CA THR A 99 -10.14 0.70 -20.03
C THR A 99 -10.03 -0.57 -19.20
N LYS A 100 -10.54 -0.59 -17.95
CA LYS A 100 -10.44 -1.73 -17.02
C LYS A 100 -10.91 -3.07 -17.58
N ASN A 101 -11.92 -3.05 -18.46
CA ASN A 101 -12.49 -4.25 -19.10
C ASN A 101 -12.18 -4.34 -20.59
N ALA A 102 -11.28 -3.50 -21.10
CA ALA A 102 -10.90 -3.53 -22.51
C ALA A 102 -10.06 -4.79 -22.81
N THR A 103 -10.30 -5.39 -23.97
CA THR A 103 -9.47 -6.47 -24.49
C THR A 103 -8.08 -5.98 -24.85
N LYS A 104 -7.09 -6.89 -24.91
CA LYS A 104 -5.73 -6.57 -25.38
C LYS A 104 -5.75 -5.81 -26.72
N ALA A 105 -6.54 -6.28 -27.69
CA ALA A 105 -6.65 -5.63 -28.99
C ALA A 105 -7.20 -4.19 -28.91
N GLN A 106 -8.16 -3.94 -28.01
CA GLN A 106 -8.68 -2.59 -27.76
C GLN A 106 -7.64 -1.70 -27.08
N ILE A 107 -6.90 -2.21 -26.09
CA ILE A 107 -5.82 -1.46 -25.45
C ILE A 107 -4.74 -1.08 -26.47
N GLU A 108 -4.28 -2.02 -27.29
CA GLU A 108 -3.30 -1.75 -28.34
C GLU A 108 -3.79 -0.73 -29.36
N ALA A 109 -5.08 -0.75 -29.71
CA ALA A 109 -5.67 0.25 -30.58
C ALA A 109 -5.67 1.65 -29.94
N ILE A 110 -6.02 1.75 -28.66
CA ILE A 110 -6.00 3.02 -27.91
C ILE A 110 -4.58 3.57 -27.81
N VAL A 111 -3.59 2.72 -27.53
CA VAL A 111 -2.17 3.13 -27.47
C VAL A 111 -1.73 3.72 -28.80
N ARG A 112 -2.00 3.02 -29.91
CA ARG A 112 -1.68 3.52 -31.26
C ARG A 112 -2.31 4.89 -31.54
N MET A 113 -3.59 5.07 -31.21
CA MET A 113 -4.26 6.36 -31.37
C MET A 113 -3.56 7.49 -30.60
N ILE A 114 -3.13 7.24 -29.36
CA ILE A 114 -2.41 8.24 -28.54
C ILE A 114 -1.03 8.55 -29.13
N GLU A 115 -0.28 7.54 -29.55
CA GLU A 115 1.03 7.71 -30.18
C GLU A 115 0.95 8.53 -31.47
N GLU A 116 -0.08 8.30 -32.28
CA GLU A 116 -0.35 9.08 -33.49
C GLU A 116 -0.65 10.55 -33.17
N MET A 117 -1.44 10.82 -32.12
CA MET A 117 -1.74 12.19 -31.67
C MET A 117 -0.49 12.93 -31.18
N GLN A 118 0.46 12.23 -30.55
CA GLN A 118 1.70 12.82 -30.05
C GLN A 118 2.72 13.13 -31.14
N GLN A 119 2.66 12.44 -32.29
CA GLN A 119 3.54 12.68 -33.44
C GLN A 119 3.11 13.86 -34.31
N GLN A 120 1.87 14.36 -34.13
CA GLN A 120 1.29 15.45 -34.92
C GLN A 120 1.38 16.83 -34.25
N GLY A 121 1.98 16.92 -33.06
CA GLY A 121 2.23 18.18 -32.32
C GLY A 121 3.72 18.45 -32.19
#